data_AF-A0A349KUZ0-F1
#
_entry.id   AF-A0A349KUZ0-F1
#
_cell.length_a   1.000
_cell.length_b   1.000
_cell.length_c   1.000
_cell.angle_alpha   90.00
_cell.angle_beta   90.00
_cell.angle_gamma   90.00
#
_symmetry.space_group_name_H-M   'P 1'
#
loop_
_entity.id
_entity.type
_entity.pdbx_description
1 polymer ?
#
loop_
_entity_poly.entity_id
_entity_poly.type
_entity_poly.pdbx_seq_one_letter_code
_entity_poly.pdbx_strand_id
1 'polypeptide(L)'
;GDERVLRLESDAELVKVVTVHKSKGLEYPLVYLPFAVTARKAERRNRSFFEYSDEAGVRRIDMALTDVAMAAVEAARIEEDLRLLYVALTRARHFLWLGVTALAGRKAGENTL
;
A
#
# COMPACT_ATOMS: atom_id res chain seq x y z
N GLY A 1 -32.04 26.93 -9.87
CA GLY A 1 -31.06 26.34 -10.79
C GLY A 1 -29.71 26.96 -10.55
N ASP A 2 -29.13 26.74 -9.36
CA ASP A 2 -27.87 27.39 -8.93
C ASP A 2 -26.95 26.45 -8.13
N GLU A 3 -27.15 25.14 -8.22
CA GLU A 3 -26.42 24.16 -7.40
C GLU A 3 -25.18 23.56 -8.08
N ARG A 4 -24.87 23.95 -9.33
CA ARG A 4 -23.88 23.24 -10.16
C ARG A 4 -22.48 23.84 -10.23
N VAL A 5 -22.25 25.05 -9.74
CA VAL A 5 -20.95 25.74 -9.95
C VAL A 5 -20.11 25.89 -8.67
N LEU A 6 -20.71 25.81 -7.48
CA LEU A 6 -20.01 26.18 -6.24
C LEU A 6 -19.01 25.13 -5.68
N ARG A 7 -19.10 23.86 -6.06
CA ARG A 7 -18.26 22.79 -5.48
C ARG A 7 -16.83 22.72 -6.03
N LEU A 8 -16.61 23.16 -7.28
CA LEU A 8 -15.32 22.97 -7.96
C LEU A 8 -14.23 23.92 -7.44
N GLU A 9 -14.59 25.16 -7.10
CA GLU A 9 -13.65 26.13 -6.53
C GLU A 9 -13.35 25.80 -5.06
N SER A 10 -14.34 25.40 -4.26
CA SER A 10 -14.13 25.08 -2.84
C SER A 10 -13.20 23.88 -2.63
N ASP A 11 -13.27 22.85 -3.47
CA ASP A 11 -12.44 21.64 -3.35
C ASP A 11 -10.98 21.88 -3.77
N ALA A 12 -10.70 22.95 -4.52
CA ALA A 12 -9.35 23.32 -4.93
C ALA A 12 -8.51 23.86 -3.76
N GLU A 13 -9.16 24.47 -2.76
CA GLU A 13 -8.51 25.05 -1.58
C GLU A 13 -8.28 24.04 -0.44
N LEU A 14 -8.81 22.81 -0.57
CA LEU A 14 -8.74 21.80 0.47
C LEU A 14 -7.53 20.84 0.32
N VAL A 15 -7.07 20.33 1.47
CA VAL A 15 -6.10 19.23 1.50
C VAL A 15 -6.78 17.94 1.05
N LYS A 16 -6.22 17.30 0.02
CA LYS A 16 -6.75 16.06 -0.56
C LYS A 16 -6.17 14.84 0.13
N VAL A 17 -7.00 14.09 0.85
CA VAL A 17 -6.65 12.78 1.42
C VAL A 17 -7.10 11.69 0.47
N VAL A 18 -6.15 11.08 -0.24
CA VAL A 18 -6.40 10.01 -1.23
C VAL A 18 -5.49 8.82 -0.97
N THR A 19 -5.90 7.64 -1.42
CA THR A 19 -5.05 6.45 -1.39
C THR A 19 -4.02 6.49 -2.51
N VAL A 20 -2.87 5.82 -2.33
CA VAL A 20 -1.82 5.70 -3.36
C VAL A 20 -2.40 5.19 -4.69
N HIS A 21 -3.27 4.19 -4.64
CA HIS A 21 -3.95 3.65 -5.82
C HIS A 21 -4.76 4.71 -6.57
N LYS A 22 -5.58 5.51 -5.86
CA LYS A 22 -6.38 6.59 -6.47
C LYS A 22 -5.52 7.74 -6.99
N SER A 23 -4.29 7.90 -6.50
CA SER A 23 -3.37 8.94 -6.95
C SER A 23 -2.64 8.62 -8.26
N LYS A 24 -2.69 7.37 -8.75
CA LYS A 24 -1.97 6.94 -9.94
C LYS A 24 -2.35 7.80 -11.16
N GLY A 25 -1.35 8.40 -11.80
CA GLY A 25 -1.56 9.28 -12.96
C GLY A 25 -1.92 10.73 -12.61
N LEU A 26 -2.06 11.07 -11.32
CA LEU A 26 -2.26 12.43 -10.84
C LEU A 26 -0.95 13.01 -10.30
N GLU A 27 -0.79 14.33 -10.36
CA GLU A 27 0.35 15.02 -9.76
C GLU A 27 -0.13 16.06 -8.76
N TYR A 28 0.63 16.25 -7.68
CA TYR A 28 0.36 17.23 -6.65
C TYR A 28 1.60 18.10 -6.40
N PRO A 29 1.44 19.41 -6.17
CA PRO A 29 2.54 20.29 -5.83
C PRO A 29 3.36 19.78 -4.63
N LEU A 30 2.65 19.36 -3.57
CA LEU A 30 3.19 18.85 -2.31
C LEU A 30 2.53 17.52 -1.98
N VAL A 31 3.31 16.52 -1.57
CA VAL A 31 2.81 15.21 -1.12
C VAL A 31 3.34 14.88 0.26
N TYR A 32 2.47 14.39 1.13
CA TYR A 32 2.81 13.93 2.47
C TYR A 32 2.48 12.44 2.59
N LEU A 33 3.48 11.61 2.88
CA LEU A 33 3.35 10.16 3.10
C LEU A 33 3.71 9.83 4.57
N PRO A 34 2.75 9.94 5.52
CA PRO A 34 3.04 9.77 6.95
C PRO A 34 3.48 8.37 7.37
N PHE A 35 3.14 7.36 6.58
CA PHE A 35 3.38 5.95 6.90
C PHE A 35 4.11 5.26 5.76
N ALA A 36 5.17 5.88 5.23
CA ALA A 36 5.85 5.40 4.01
C ALA A 36 6.48 4.00 4.15
N VAL A 37 6.72 3.55 5.39
CA VAL A 37 7.41 2.28 5.71
C VAL A 37 6.53 1.23 6.38
N THR A 38 5.20 1.42 6.39
CA THR A 38 4.30 0.42 6.96
C THR A 38 4.00 -0.68 5.93
N ALA A 39 4.77 -1.77 5.97
CA ALA A 39 4.50 -2.99 5.22
C ALA A 39 4.03 -4.10 6.16
N ARG A 40 2.95 -4.81 5.78
CA ARG A 40 2.45 -5.97 6.54
C ARG A 40 2.75 -7.25 5.79
N LYS A 41 3.57 -8.12 6.42
CA LYS A 41 3.86 -9.47 5.92
C LYS A 41 2.57 -10.23 5.62
N ALA A 42 2.61 -11.10 4.62
CA ALA A 42 1.57 -12.09 4.44
C ALA A 42 1.42 -12.92 5.73
N GLU A 43 0.18 -13.26 6.06
CA GLU A 43 -0.14 -14.13 7.19
C GLU A 43 -1.03 -15.27 6.70
N ARG A 44 -0.83 -16.48 7.25
CA ARG A 44 -1.72 -17.64 7.02
C ARG A 44 -3.10 -17.44 7.64
N ARG A 45 -3.16 -16.66 8.71
CA ARG A 45 -4.39 -16.44 9.48
C ARG A 45 -5.48 -15.86 8.58
N ASN A 46 -6.66 -16.46 8.63
CA ASN A 46 -7.85 -16.07 7.84
C ASN A 46 -7.73 -16.24 6.32
N ARG A 47 -6.85 -17.13 5.82
CA ARG A 47 -6.79 -17.49 4.40
C ARG A 47 -7.20 -18.95 4.17
N SER A 48 -8.05 -19.18 3.19
CA SER A 48 -8.47 -20.53 2.77
C SER A 48 -7.55 -21.14 1.70
N PHE A 49 -6.76 -20.32 1.01
CA PHE A 49 -5.80 -20.74 -0.02
C PHE A 49 -4.77 -19.64 -0.28
N PHE A 50 -3.68 -20.01 -0.97
CA PHE A 50 -2.74 -19.10 -1.61
C PHE A 50 -2.89 -19.14 -3.13
N GLU A 51 -2.86 -17.98 -3.77
CA GLU A 51 -2.73 -17.84 -5.21
C GLU A 51 -1.35 -17.25 -5.51
N TYR A 52 -0.57 -17.91 -6.36
CA TYR A 52 0.76 -17.45 -6.77
C TYR A 52 1.07 -17.92 -8.19
N SER A 53 2.04 -17.29 -8.83
CA SER A 53 2.60 -17.77 -10.10
C SER A 53 3.86 -18.59 -9.80
N ASP A 54 3.95 -19.79 -10.38
CA ASP A 54 5.17 -20.60 -10.32
C ASP A 54 6.28 -20.04 -11.23
N GLU A 55 7.47 -20.64 -11.18
CA GLU A 55 8.63 -20.22 -11.99
C GLU A 55 8.38 -20.29 -13.50
N ALA A 56 7.44 -21.13 -13.95
CA ALA A 56 7.02 -21.22 -15.34
C ALA A 56 5.96 -20.15 -15.71
N GLY A 57 5.60 -19.27 -14.78
CA GLY A 57 4.60 -18.22 -14.96
C GLY A 57 3.15 -18.74 -14.89
N VAL A 58 2.94 -19.99 -14.48
CA VAL A 58 1.60 -20.58 -14.39
C VAL A 58 0.98 -20.22 -13.05
N ARG A 59 -0.26 -19.71 -13.09
CA ARG A 59 -1.04 -19.46 -11.87
C ARG A 59 -1.42 -20.78 -11.17
N ARG A 60 -1.15 -20.85 -9.88
CA ARG A 60 -1.45 -21.98 -9.00
C ARG A 60 -2.31 -21.52 -7.84
N ILE A 61 -3.16 -22.43 -7.38
CA ILE A 61 -3.91 -22.29 -6.13
C ILE A 61 -3.44 -23.41 -5.20
N ASP A 62 -2.96 -23.02 -4.02
CA ASP A 62 -2.51 -23.93 -2.97
C ASP A 62 -3.46 -23.82 -1.77
N MET A 63 -4.27 -24.86 -1.58
CA MET A 63 -5.20 -24.98 -0.45
C MET A 63 -4.53 -25.52 0.82
N ALA A 64 -3.32 -26.06 0.71
CA ALA A 64 -2.56 -26.60 1.83
C ALA A 64 -1.75 -25.52 2.58
N LEU A 65 -1.71 -24.29 2.05
CA LEU A 65 -0.99 -23.14 2.59
C LEU A 65 0.50 -23.44 2.81
N THR A 66 1.10 -24.18 1.88
CA THR A 66 2.49 -24.66 1.97
C THR A 66 3.50 -23.51 2.17
N ASP A 67 4.66 -23.80 2.77
CA ASP A 67 5.72 -22.81 2.96
C ASP A 67 6.25 -22.26 1.62
N VAL A 68 6.28 -23.11 0.58
CA VAL A 68 6.68 -22.73 -0.78
C VAL A 68 5.70 -21.70 -1.35
N ALA A 69 4.39 -21.98 -1.28
CA ALA A 69 3.36 -21.05 -1.72
C ALA A 69 3.38 -19.74 -0.90
N MET A 70 3.61 -19.84 0.41
CA MET A 70 3.73 -18.67 1.29
C MET A 70 4.90 -17.77 0.89
N ALA A 71 6.07 -18.35 0.61
CA ALA A 71 7.25 -17.60 0.18
C ALA A 71 7.00 -16.89 -1.16
N ALA A 72 6.35 -17.56 -2.12
CA ALA A 72 5.99 -16.96 -3.40
C ALA A 72 4.98 -15.80 -3.25
N VAL A 73 3.95 -15.98 -2.40
CA VAL A 73 2.98 -14.92 -2.09
C VAL A 73 3.65 -13.72 -1.43
N GLU A 74 4.57 -13.96 -0.49
CA GLU A 74 5.29 -12.88 0.20
C GLU A 74 6.21 -12.10 -0.75
N ALA A 75 6.90 -12.81 -1.66
CA ALA A 75 7.73 -12.16 -2.68
C ALA A 75 6.88 -11.27 -3.61
N ALA A 76 5.75 -11.79 -4.12
CA ALA A 76 4.83 -11.03 -4.96
C ALA A 76 4.22 -9.82 -4.22
N ARG A 77 3.94 -9.96 -2.91
CA ARG A 77 3.47 -8.86 -2.06
C ARG A 77 4.52 -7.75 -1.95
N ILE A 78 5.78 -8.09 -1.69
CA ILE A 78 6.87 -7.12 -1.60
C ILE A 78 7.05 -6.38 -2.93
N GLU A 79 6.96 -7.09 -4.05
CA GLU A 79 7.03 -6.48 -5.38
C GLU A 79 5.91 -5.44 -5.61
N GLU A 80 4.67 -5.77 -5.23
CA GLU A 80 3.54 -4.82 -5.31
C GLU A 80 3.71 -3.64 -4.35
N ASP A 81 4.16 -3.87 -3.12
CA ASP A 81 4.44 -2.79 -2.17
C ASP A 81 5.50 -1.81 -2.71
N LEU A 82 6.55 -2.32 -3.36
CA LEU A 82 7.56 -1.49 -4.03
C LEU A 82 6.98 -0.68 -5.19
N ARG A 83 6.08 -1.27 -5.97
CA ARG A 83 5.36 -0.59 -7.06
C ARG A 83 4.47 0.53 -6.51
N LEU A 84 3.75 0.29 -5.42
CA LEU A 84 2.93 1.29 -4.75
C LEU A 84 3.79 2.41 -4.15
N LEU A 85 4.90 2.06 -3.50
CA LEU A 85 5.85 3.05 -2.99
C LEU A 85 6.36 3.93 -4.13
N TYR A 86 6.78 3.34 -5.26
CA TYR A 86 7.19 4.09 -6.44
C TYR A 86 6.11 5.05 -6.96
N VAL A 87 4.86 4.58 -7.05
CA VAL A 87 3.73 5.44 -7.43
C VAL A 87 3.62 6.61 -6.45
N ALA A 88 3.65 6.36 -5.14
CA ALA A 88 3.50 7.38 -4.10
C ALA A 88 4.63 8.42 -4.15
N LEU A 89 5.89 7.97 -4.27
CA LEU A 89 7.07 8.84 -4.35
C LEU A 89 7.04 9.77 -5.57
N THR A 90 6.47 9.30 -6.68
CA THR A 90 6.43 10.04 -7.95
C THR A 90 5.19 10.92 -8.12
N ARG A 91 4.33 11.05 -7.10
CA ARG A 91 3.18 11.96 -7.16
C ARG A 91 3.54 13.42 -6.88
N ALA A 92 4.70 13.67 -6.25
CA ALA A 92 5.14 15.01 -5.86
C ALA A 92 5.83 15.74 -7.02
N ARG A 93 5.41 16.99 -7.27
CA ARG A 93 6.06 17.86 -8.25
C ARG A 93 7.19 18.70 -7.65
N HIS A 94 6.97 19.25 -6.46
CA HIS A 94 7.92 20.21 -5.85
C HIS A 94 8.50 19.70 -4.53
N PHE A 95 7.68 19.04 -3.70
CA PHE A 95 8.13 18.57 -2.41
C PHE A 95 7.42 17.30 -1.99
N LEU A 96 8.21 16.39 -1.40
CA LEU A 96 7.76 15.13 -0.85
C LEU A 96 8.19 15.05 0.61
N TRP A 97 7.21 14.93 1.50
CA TRP A 97 7.46 14.62 2.91
C TRP A 97 7.22 13.14 3.17
N LEU A 98 8.21 12.48 3.78
CA LEU A 98 8.16 11.06 4.14
C LEU A 98 8.21 10.89 5.65
N GLY A 99 7.13 10.36 6.21
CA GLY A 99 7.09 9.86 7.57
C GLY A 99 7.70 8.46 7.64
N VAL A 100 8.87 8.37 8.27
CA VAL A 100 9.54 7.11 8.58
C VAL A 100 9.58 6.97 10.09
N THR A 101 8.97 5.92 10.61
CA THR A 101 9.02 5.58 12.03
C THR A 101 9.66 4.21 12.20
N ALA A 102 10.46 4.05 13.26
CA ALA A 102 10.97 2.74 13.63
C ALA A 102 9.79 1.87 14.07
N LEU A 103 9.52 0.79 13.33
CA LEU A 103 8.61 -0.25 13.79
C LEU A 103 9.21 -0.86 15.05
N ALA A 104 8.59 -0.64 16.21
CA ALA A 104 9.00 -1.29 17.44
C ALA A 104 9.07 -2.80 17.19
N GLY A 105 10.25 -3.39 17.41
CA GLY A 105 10.42 -4.84 17.34
C GLY A 105 9.39 -5.46 18.27
N ARG A 106 8.58 -6.39 17.75
CA ARG A 106 7.57 -7.10 18.54
C ARG A 106 8.34 -7.83 19.66
N LYS A 107 8.37 -7.27 20.88
CA LYS A 107 8.83 -8.01 22.06
C LYS A 107 7.89 -9.19 22.20
N ALA A 108 8.42 -10.40 22.09
CA ALA A 108 7.66 -11.59 22.42
C ALA A 108 7.31 -11.50 23.92
N GLY A 109 6.04 -11.25 24.25
CA GLY A 109 5.51 -11.44 25.60
C GLY A 109 4.86 -10.25 26.32
N GLU A 110 4.79 -9.04 25.77
CA GLU A 110 4.13 -7.93 26.47
C GLU A 110 2.74 -7.65 25.87
N ASN A 111 1.71 -8.08 26.60
CA ASN A 111 0.31 -7.77 26.37
C ASN A 111 0.05 -6.35 26.89
N THR A 112 0.03 -5.34 26.02
CA THR A 112 -0.43 -4.00 26.41
C THR A 112 -1.91 -3.87 26.08
N LEU A 113 -2.69 -3.92 27.18
CA LEU A 113 -4.08 -3.51 27.44
C LEU A 113 -5.01 -3.26 26.24
#